data_AF-A0A1M5Q8J4-F1
#
_entry.id   AF-A0A1M5Q8J4-F1
#
_cell.length_a   1.000
_cell.length_b   1.000
_cell.length_c   1.000
_cell.angle_alpha   90.00
_cell.angle_beta   90.00
_cell.angle_gamma   90.00
#
_symmetry.space_group_name_H-M   'P 1'
#
loop_
_entity.id
_entity.type
_entity.pdbx_description
1 polymer ?
#
loop_
_entity_poly.entity_id
_entity_poly.type
_entity_poly.pdbx_seq_one_letter_code
_entity_poly.pdbx_strand_id
1 'polypeptide(L)'
;MKRVVLYPYDVTDIHVLQHMDMTVYLNKEDLRLFCVAPRGWGYEGEDAGAKIGIATKICVESDYNRLIKNADILIITESFLPISETEIIHKIEDALLKGIEVIVLRKLSLSVQKLLLEKTHNNPNLKLYDGNKIRLNDDIDINDRTIEKVPAPIILVIGAGERCCKFDVQLELRRELHKRNYKITQIGSKNYSEFYGFHAFPDFMFSYGEDSESTKIIRFNKYILQLYKEENPDVIIIGVPGGAFPYDDFFHNEFGILNYYVSHAVMADYIIFNSLYVDNMQGYLNDVINQLYNKYDYEVDQVYVSNFALNYPVSKSDKELSYITCNTQFVIEKTDGTSTFTIFDNKTKEKSIKKLVSTLQEYANISVL
;
A
#
# COMPACT_ATOMS: atom_id res chain seq x y z
N MET A 1 -28.35 0.62 4.88
CA MET A 1 -27.34 0.36 3.84
C MET A 1 -27.00 1.60 3.02
N LYS A 2 -25.89 2.26 3.37
CA LYS A 2 -25.25 3.37 2.64
C LYS A 2 -24.71 2.89 1.29
N ARG A 3 -24.86 3.72 0.26
CA ARG A 3 -24.40 3.49 -1.11
C ARG A 3 -23.07 4.20 -1.31
N VAL A 4 -22.01 3.42 -1.51
CA VAL A 4 -20.64 3.90 -1.66
C VAL A 4 -20.21 3.72 -3.11
N VAL A 5 -19.77 4.81 -3.73
CA VAL A 5 -19.26 4.83 -5.11
C VAL A 5 -17.75 5.00 -5.07
N LEU A 6 -17.00 4.06 -5.67
CA LEU A 6 -15.56 4.18 -5.90
C LEU A 6 -15.34 4.74 -7.30
N TYR A 7 -14.58 5.84 -7.40
CA TYR A 7 -14.28 6.47 -8.67
C TYR A 7 -12.93 7.22 -8.65
N PRO A 8 -12.15 7.20 -9.73
CA PRO A 8 -12.30 6.29 -10.86
C PRO A 8 -11.81 4.89 -10.49
N TYR A 9 -12.53 3.86 -10.91
CA TYR A 9 -12.12 2.48 -10.66
C TYR A 9 -11.23 1.96 -11.78
N ASP A 10 -10.07 1.41 -11.40
CA ASP A 10 -9.34 0.42 -12.17
C ASP A 10 -8.87 -0.73 -11.25
N VAL A 11 -8.34 -1.81 -11.83
CA VAL A 11 -7.99 -3.02 -11.06
C VAL A 11 -6.86 -2.80 -10.05
N THR A 12 -6.11 -1.69 -10.12
CA THR A 12 -5.08 -1.36 -9.13
C THR A 12 -5.65 -0.92 -7.78
N ASP A 13 -6.96 -0.61 -7.70
CA ASP A 13 -7.68 -0.27 -6.46
C ASP A 13 -8.45 -1.45 -5.88
N ILE A 14 -8.22 -2.67 -6.36
CA ILE A 14 -8.93 -3.87 -5.91
C ILE A 14 -8.82 -4.08 -4.39
N HIS A 15 -7.70 -3.68 -3.76
CA HIS A 15 -7.52 -3.75 -2.32
C HIS A 15 -8.54 -2.88 -1.57
N VAL A 16 -8.90 -1.72 -2.11
CA VAL A 16 -9.93 -0.85 -1.50
C VAL A 16 -11.28 -1.55 -1.48
N LEU A 17 -11.61 -2.23 -2.58
CA LEU A 17 -12.84 -2.99 -2.69
C LEU A 17 -12.86 -4.20 -1.74
N GLN A 18 -11.77 -4.98 -1.72
CA GLN A 18 -11.68 -6.23 -0.96
C GLN A 18 -11.56 -6.04 0.55
N HIS A 19 -10.92 -4.96 0.98
CA HIS A 19 -10.64 -4.67 2.38
C HIS A 19 -11.49 -3.53 2.94
N MET A 20 -12.58 -3.15 2.27
CA MET A 20 -13.49 -2.09 2.75
C MET A 20 -14.02 -2.36 4.17
N ASP A 21 -14.11 -3.64 4.56
CA ASP A 21 -14.53 -4.05 5.90
C ASP A 21 -13.50 -3.80 7.01
N MET A 22 -12.25 -3.49 6.63
CA MET A 22 -11.19 -3.14 7.57
C MET A 22 -11.07 -1.63 7.80
N THR A 23 -11.88 -0.82 7.13
CA THR A 23 -11.80 0.64 7.27
C THR A 23 -12.33 1.06 8.64
N VAL A 24 -11.69 2.04 9.28
CA VAL A 24 -12.19 2.60 10.55
C VAL A 24 -13.37 3.55 10.34
N TYR A 25 -13.69 3.84 9.08
CA TYR A 25 -14.68 4.84 8.72
C TYR A 25 -16.09 4.25 8.54
N LEU A 26 -16.19 3.01 8.04
CA LEU A 26 -17.44 2.43 7.59
C LEU A 26 -17.70 1.07 8.22
N ASN A 27 -18.89 0.89 8.81
CA ASN A 27 -19.35 -0.42 9.23
C ASN A 27 -19.87 -1.21 8.01
N LYS A 28 -19.30 -2.40 7.79
CA LYS A 28 -19.56 -3.27 6.63
C LYS A 28 -21.03 -3.69 6.49
N GLU A 29 -21.72 -3.92 7.61
CA GLU A 29 -23.10 -4.48 7.60
C GLU A 29 -24.11 -3.54 6.95
N ASP A 30 -23.70 -2.31 6.66
CA ASP A 30 -24.52 -1.27 6.09
C ASP A 30 -23.96 -0.69 4.78
N LEU A 31 -23.16 -1.42 4.00
CA LEU A 31 -22.61 -0.88 2.74
C LEU A 31 -23.11 -1.57 1.48
N ARG A 32 -23.45 -0.77 0.46
CA ARG A 32 -23.62 -1.19 -0.94
C ARG A 32 -22.55 -0.55 -1.79
N LEU A 33 -21.63 -1.35 -2.30
CA LEU A 33 -20.49 -0.89 -3.09
C LEU A 33 -20.84 -0.81 -4.59
N PHE A 34 -20.35 0.25 -5.24
CA PHE A 34 -20.43 0.45 -6.68
C PHE A 34 -19.06 0.92 -7.18
N CYS A 35 -18.59 0.35 -8.28
CA CYS A 35 -17.35 0.76 -8.94
C CYS A 35 -17.70 1.51 -10.22
N VAL A 36 -17.05 2.66 -10.46
CA VAL A 36 -17.29 3.48 -11.65
C VAL A 36 -15.98 3.79 -12.33
N ALA A 37 -15.85 3.37 -13.59
CA ALA A 37 -14.71 3.68 -14.43
C ALA A 37 -15.12 4.68 -15.53
N PRO A 38 -14.27 5.67 -15.87
CA PRO A 38 -14.45 6.47 -17.08
C PRO A 38 -14.66 5.62 -18.33
N ARG A 39 -15.53 6.09 -19.24
CA ARG A 39 -15.75 5.43 -20.53
C ARG A 39 -14.45 5.35 -21.33
N GLY A 40 -14.22 4.21 -21.98
CA GLY A 40 -13.00 3.94 -22.74
C GLY A 40 -11.90 3.22 -21.96
N TRP A 41 -12.03 3.06 -20.64
CA TRP A 41 -11.06 2.31 -19.83
C TRP A 41 -11.24 0.78 -19.92
N GLY A 42 -12.31 0.30 -20.57
CA GLY A 42 -12.49 -1.13 -20.85
C GLY A 42 -12.86 -1.98 -19.61
N TYR A 43 -13.57 -1.38 -18.65
CA TYR A 43 -14.12 -2.05 -17.46
C TYR A 43 -15.64 -2.16 -17.46
N GLU A 44 -16.35 -1.38 -18.28
CA GLU A 44 -17.82 -1.34 -18.26
C GLU A 44 -18.43 -2.72 -18.49
N GLY A 45 -19.31 -3.15 -17.56
CA GLY A 45 -20.01 -4.44 -17.64
C GLY A 45 -19.22 -5.64 -17.09
N GLU A 46 -17.93 -5.46 -16.77
CA GLU A 46 -17.07 -6.51 -16.24
C GLU A 46 -17.16 -6.58 -14.70
N ASP A 47 -16.87 -7.75 -14.14
CA ASP A 47 -16.60 -7.87 -12.69
C ASP A 47 -15.35 -7.05 -12.35
N ALA A 48 -15.38 -6.33 -11.23
CA ALA A 48 -14.30 -5.47 -10.79
C ALA A 48 -12.94 -6.21 -10.68
N GLY A 49 -12.97 -7.51 -10.36
CA GLY A 49 -11.78 -8.38 -10.30
C GLY A 49 -11.44 -9.12 -11.59
N ALA A 50 -12.21 -8.95 -12.67
CA ALA A 50 -12.09 -9.77 -13.88
C ALA A 50 -10.69 -9.70 -14.52
N LYS A 51 -10.04 -8.53 -14.53
CA LYS A 51 -8.71 -8.36 -15.15
C LYS A 51 -7.61 -9.19 -14.47
N ILE A 52 -7.75 -9.47 -13.17
CA ILE A 52 -6.84 -10.36 -12.43
C ILE A 52 -7.43 -11.76 -12.22
N GLY A 53 -8.63 -12.03 -12.74
CA GLY A 53 -9.24 -13.36 -12.66
C GLY A 53 -9.85 -13.72 -11.31
N ILE A 54 -10.30 -12.73 -10.53
CA ILE A 54 -11.02 -12.98 -9.27
C ILE A 54 -12.47 -12.49 -9.38
N ALA A 55 -13.37 -13.13 -8.64
CA ALA A 55 -14.77 -12.72 -8.59
C ALA A 55 -15.03 -11.81 -7.38
N THR A 56 -15.43 -10.57 -7.64
CA THR A 56 -15.85 -9.61 -6.60
C THR A 56 -17.38 -9.56 -6.45
N LYS A 57 -18.12 -10.02 -7.48
CA LYS A 57 -19.57 -9.88 -7.63
C LYS A 57 -20.03 -8.43 -7.73
N ILE A 58 -19.12 -7.52 -8.06
CA ILE A 58 -19.40 -6.09 -8.26
C ILE A 58 -19.11 -5.77 -9.72
N CYS A 59 -20.16 -5.41 -10.46
CA CYS A 59 -20.04 -5.00 -11.85
C CYS A 59 -19.59 -3.54 -11.91
N VAL A 60 -18.60 -3.25 -12.76
CA VAL A 60 -18.11 -1.87 -12.98
C VAL A 60 -19.02 -1.16 -13.97
N GLU A 61 -19.47 0.03 -13.59
CA GLU A 61 -20.31 0.88 -14.42
C GLU A 61 -19.53 2.06 -15.02
N SER A 62 -20.07 2.65 -16.09
CA SER A 62 -19.50 3.87 -16.70
C SER A 62 -20.32 5.14 -16.47
N ASP A 63 -21.59 5.00 -16.07
CA ASP A 63 -22.50 6.13 -15.86
C ASP A 63 -22.40 6.69 -14.43
N TYR A 64 -21.34 7.48 -14.21
CA TYR A 64 -21.14 8.22 -12.96
C TYR A 64 -22.36 9.04 -12.56
N ASN A 65 -22.96 9.78 -13.50
CA ASN A 65 -24.03 10.74 -13.22
C ASN A 65 -25.29 10.06 -12.71
N ARG A 66 -25.56 8.83 -13.16
CA ARG A 66 -26.68 8.02 -12.66
C ARG A 66 -26.41 7.52 -11.24
N LEU A 67 -25.22 6.99 -10.99
CA LEU A 67 -24.89 6.37 -9.70
C LEU A 67 -24.75 7.38 -8.57
N ILE A 68 -24.11 8.52 -8.85
CA ILE A 68 -23.83 9.54 -7.83
C ILE A 68 -25.12 10.16 -7.27
N LYS A 69 -26.21 10.26 -8.04
CA LYS A 69 -27.50 10.84 -7.61
C LYS A 69 -28.08 10.19 -6.35
N ASN A 70 -27.80 8.91 -6.14
CA ASN A 70 -28.29 8.15 -4.99
C ASN A 70 -27.12 7.63 -4.15
N ALA A 71 -25.93 8.22 -4.26
CA ALA A 71 -24.80 7.83 -3.43
C ALA A 71 -24.87 8.55 -2.08
N ASP A 72 -24.48 7.86 -1.02
CA ASP A 72 -24.25 8.47 0.28
C ASP A 72 -22.79 8.92 0.42
N ILE A 73 -21.88 8.15 -0.19
CA ILE A 73 -20.43 8.37 -0.13
C ILE A 73 -19.80 8.19 -1.52
N LEU A 74 -18.92 9.12 -1.89
CA LEU A 74 -17.99 9.02 -3.01
C LEU A 74 -16.56 8.83 -2.46
N ILE A 75 -15.91 7.74 -2.85
CA ILE A 75 -14.49 7.50 -2.57
C ILE A 75 -13.71 7.80 -3.84
N ILE A 76 -12.87 8.83 -3.78
CA ILE A 76 -11.91 9.18 -4.82
C ILE A 76 -10.65 8.33 -4.66
N THR A 77 -10.47 7.38 -5.57
CA THR A 77 -9.39 6.38 -5.54
C THR A 77 -8.19 6.81 -6.38
N GLU A 78 -7.09 6.08 -6.20
CA GLU A 78 -5.97 6.16 -7.14
C GLU A 78 -6.41 5.69 -8.53
N SER A 79 -5.53 5.81 -9.51
CA SER A 79 -5.73 5.15 -10.79
C SER A 79 -4.40 5.12 -11.52
N PHE A 80 -4.07 3.99 -12.11
CA PHE A 80 -2.98 3.90 -13.07
C PHE A 80 -3.38 4.50 -14.42
N LEU A 81 -4.66 4.40 -14.78
CA LEU A 81 -5.14 5.01 -16.02
C LEU A 81 -5.24 6.54 -15.86
N PRO A 82 -4.84 7.30 -16.89
CA PRO A 82 -4.73 8.74 -16.80
C PRO A 82 -6.12 9.39 -16.69
N ILE A 83 -6.26 10.25 -15.68
CA ILE A 83 -7.41 11.14 -15.48
C ILE A 83 -6.89 12.48 -14.98
N SER A 84 -7.45 13.57 -15.49
CA SER A 84 -6.99 14.92 -15.10
C SER A 84 -7.42 15.25 -13.67
N GLU A 85 -6.56 15.96 -12.93
CA GLU A 85 -6.93 16.47 -11.60
C GLU A 85 -8.14 17.40 -11.66
N THR A 86 -8.28 18.18 -12.73
CA THR A 86 -9.46 19.03 -12.98
C THR A 86 -10.75 18.21 -13.00
N GLU A 87 -10.76 17.05 -13.66
CA GLU A 87 -11.92 16.16 -13.66
C GLU A 87 -12.21 15.63 -12.26
N ILE A 88 -11.17 15.20 -11.53
CA ILE A 88 -11.32 14.75 -10.13
C ILE A 88 -11.91 15.85 -9.25
N ILE A 89 -11.41 17.08 -9.35
CA ILE A 89 -11.91 18.24 -8.59
C ILE A 89 -13.38 18.48 -8.91
N HIS A 90 -13.76 18.49 -10.19
CA HIS A 90 -15.16 18.67 -10.58
C HIS A 90 -16.07 17.59 -9.99
N LYS A 91 -15.61 16.33 -9.91
CA LYS A 91 -16.39 15.23 -9.32
C LYS A 91 -16.54 15.39 -7.81
N ILE A 92 -15.48 15.82 -7.12
CA ILE A 92 -15.51 16.16 -5.69
C ILE A 92 -16.52 17.28 -5.45
N GLU A 93 -16.42 18.39 -6.18
CA GLU A 93 -17.29 19.56 -6.00
C GLU A 93 -18.76 19.24 -6.31
N ASP A 94 -19.03 18.54 -7.40
CA ASP A 94 -20.37 18.09 -7.78
C ASP A 94 -21.01 17.18 -6.71
N ALA A 95 -20.24 16.28 -6.12
CA ALA A 95 -20.72 15.41 -5.04
C ALA A 95 -21.01 16.21 -3.76
N LEU A 96 -20.11 17.11 -3.35
CA LEU A 96 -20.30 17.96 -2.17
C LEU A 96 -21.52 18.88 -2.32
N LEU A 97 -21.76 19.45 -3.51
CA LEU A 97 -22.95 20.26 -3.81
C LEU A 97 -24.26 19.48 -3.66
N LYS A 98 -24.22 18.16 -3.88
CA LYS A 98 -25.36 17.25 -3.70
C LYS A 98 -25.50 16.75 -2.25
N GLY A 99 -24.66 17.22 -1.34
CA GLY A 99 -24.65 16.77 0.06
C GLY A 99 -24.06 15.37 0.25
N ILE A 100 -23.36 14.84 -0.75
CA ILE A 100 -22.72 13.52 -0.70
C ILE A 100 -21.39 13.67 0.03
N GLU A 101 -21.11 12.72 0.92
CA GLU A 101 -19.82 12.67 1.58
C GLU A 101 -18.73 12.24 0.58
N VAL A 102 -17.59 12.93 0.59
CA VAL A 102 -16.45 12.65 -0.29
C VAL A 102 -15.23 12.28 0.54
N ILE A 103 -14.65 11.12 0.25
CA ILE A 103 -13.41 10.62 0.84
C ILE A 103 -12.35 10.59 -0.26
N VAL A 104 -11.27 11.32 -0.08
CA VAL A 104 -10.17 11.39 -1.06
C VAL A 104 -9.01 10.56 -0.56
N LEU A 105 -8.78 9.42 -1.22
CA LEU A 105 -7.62 8.54 -1.01
C LEU A 105 -6.51 8.83 -2.05
N ARG A 106 -6.89 9.39 -3.20
CA ARG A 106 -5.98 9.74 -4.29
C ARG A 106 -4.92 10.75 -3.87
N LYS A 107 -3.66 10.47 -4.18
CA LYS A 107 -2.54 11.39 -4.13
C LYS A 107 -2.72 12.40 -5.27
N LEU A 108 -2.87 13.67 -4.87
CA LEU A 108 -3.02 14.81 -5.78
C LEU A 108 -1.77 15.68 -5.74
N SER A 109 -1.64 16.64 -6.65
CA SER A 109 -0.60 17.65 -6.61
C SER A 109 -0.65 18.47 -5.31
N LEU A 110 0.49 18.97 -4.84
CA LEU A 110 0.56 19.73 -3.58
C LEU A 110 -0.36 20.96 -3.56
N SER A 111 -0.54 21.62 -4.70
CA SER A 111 -1.47 22.76 -4.83
C SER A 111 -2.92 22.33 -4.62
N VAL A 112 -3.33 21.20 -5.22
CA VAL A 112 -4.70 20.67 -5.07
C VAL A 112 -4.92 20.11 -3.68
N GLN A 113 -3.94 19.40 -3.09
CA GLN A 113 -4.03 18.91 -1.72
C GLN A 113 -4.25 20.06 -0.73
N LYS A 114 -3.47 21.15 -0.82
CA LYS A 114 -3.64 22.34 0.01
C LYS A 114 -5.04 22.94 -0.13
N LEU A 115 -5.51 23.09 -1.36
CA LEU A 115 -6.87 23.58 -1.64
C LEU A 115 -7.95 22.70 -1.00
N LEU A 116 -7.85 21.38 -1.13
CA LEU A 116 -8.82 20.45 -0.55
C LEU A 116 -8.74 20.43 0.98
N LEU A 117 -7.54 20.51 1.55
CA LEU A 117 -7.34 20.59 2.99
C LEU A 117 -8.02 21.84 3.57
N GLU A 118 -7.85 23.01 2.96
CA GLU A 118 -8.56 24.23 3.35
C GLU A 118 -10.08 24.07 3.31
N LYS A 119 -10.60 23.38 2.28
CA LYS A 119 -12.03 23.09 2.15
C LYS A 119 -12.54 22.15 3.25
N THR A 120 -11.73 21.23 3.77
CA THR A 120 -12.16 20.31 4.84
C THR A 120 -12.53 21.04 6.14
N HIS A 121 -11.91 22.19 6.43
CA HIS A 121 -12.24 23.00 7.62
C HIS A 121 -13.67 23.54 7.61
N ASN A 122 -14.21 23.80 6.42
CA ASN A 122 -15.52 24.40 6.23
C ASN A 122 -16.56 23.41 5.69
N ASN A 123 -16.17 22.16 5.42
CA ASN A 123 -17.06 21.15 4.86
C ASN A 123 -16.87 19.79 5.55
N PRO A 124 -17.73 19.43 6.52
CA PRO A 124 -17.62 18.16 7.24
C PRO A 124 -17.85 16.92 6.36
N ASN A 125 -18.42 17.12 5.17
CA ASN A 125 -18.63 16.05 4.18
C ASN A 125 -17.38 15.79 3.32
N LEU A 126 -16.28 16.55 3.48
CA LEU A 126 -15.03 16.29 2.76
C LEU A 126 -13.97 15.72 3.72
N LYS A 127 -13.42 14.55 3.37
CA LYS A 127 -12.34 13.90 4.10
C LYS A 127 -11.16 13.64 3.18
N LEU A 128 -10.03 14.23 3.50
CA LEU A 128 -8.77 14.00 2.80
C LEU A 128 -7.91 13.00 3.58
N TYR A 129 -7.32 12.03 2.89
CA TYR A 129 -6.32 11.11 3.43
C TYR A 129 -5.03 11.26 2.63
N ASP A 130 -4.11 12.07 3.15
CA ASP A 130 -2.89 12.53 2.49
C ASP A 130 -1.62 12.15 3.25
N GLY A 131 -1.71 11.29 4.27
CA GLY A 131 -0.60 10.86 5.12
C GLY A 131 -0.26 11.82 6.26
N ASN A 132 -1.00 12.92 6.41
CA ASN A 132 -0.73 13.95 7.42
C ASN A 132 -1.64 13.90 8.65
N LYS A 133 -2.59 12.96 8.71
CA LYS A 133 -3.62 12.96 9.76
C LYS A 133 -3.11 12.56 11.13
N ILE A 134 -2.15 11.64 11.19
CA ILE A 134 -1.51 11.21 12.45
C ILE A 134 -0.09 11.76 12.47
N ARG A 135 0.06 13.02 12.87
CA ARG A 135 1.37 13.55 13.23
C ARG A 135 1.65 13.15 14.67
N LEU A 136 2.55 12.18 14.86
CA LEU A 136 3.28 12.13 16.12
C LEU A 136 4.04 13.45 16.27
N ASN A 137 4.03 14.00 17.49
CA ASN A 137 4.51 15.34 17.83
C ASN A 137 5.78 15.74 17.05
N ASP A 138 5.82 16.99 16.60
CA ASP A 138 7.01 17.64 16.01
C ASP A 138 8.22 17.68 17.01
N ASP A 139 8.04 17.19 18.24
CA ASP A 139 9.00 17.13 19.33
C ASP A 139 9.84 15.83 19.37
N ILE A 140 10.04 15.15 18.23
CA ILE A 140 11.04 14.06 18.19
C ILE A 140 12.42 14.69 18.42
N ASP A 141 12.98 14.47 19.61
CA ASP A 141 14.31 14.97 19.96
C ASP A 141 15.38 14.29 19.10
N ILE A 142 15.85 15.02 18.09
CA ILE A 142 16.93 14.61 17.18
C ILE A 142 18.31 15.12 17.63
N ASN A 143 18.43 15.73 18.82
CA ASN A 143 19.75 16.10 19.37
C ASN A 143 20.54 14.84 19.71
N ASP A 144 19.85 13.81 20.22
CA ASP A 144 20.40 12.47 20.35
C ASP A 144 20.39 11.77 18.98
N ARG A 145 21.58 11.64 18.40
CA ARG A 145 21.78 11.03 17.07
C ARG A 145 21.97 9.51 17.11
N THR A 146 21.79 8.88 18.28
CA THR A 146 21.93 7.42 18.39
C THR A 146 20.74 6.69 17.77
N ILE A 147 21.03 5.56 17.14
CA ILE A 147 20.03 4.57 16.70
C ILE A 147 19.86 3.57 17.83
N GLU A 148 18.62 3.40 18.31
CA GLU A 148 18.32 2.42 19.36
C GLU A 148 17.58 1.21 18.78
N LYS A 149 17.80 0.04 19.38
CA LYS A 149 17.06 -1.17 19.01
C LYS A 149 15.60 -1.03 19.44
N VAL A 150 14.69 -1.29 18.51
CA VAL A 150 13.25 -1.34 18.80
C VAL A 150 12.94 -2.65 19.54
N PRO A 151 12.36 -2.62 20.74
CA PRO A 151 12.11 -3.82 21.54
C PRO A 151 10.78 -4.54 21.19
N ALA A 152 10.52 -4.70 19.89
CA ALA A 152 9.45 -5.52 19.33
C ALA A 152 9.90 -6.07 17.97
N PRO A 153 9.45 -7.29 17.58
CA PRO A 153 9.77 -7.84 16.28
C PRO A 153 9.21 -6.98 15.14
N ILE A 154 10.04 -6.73 14.12
CA ILE A 154 9.71 -5.91 12.95
C ILE A 154 9.54 -6.79 11.72
N ILE A 155 8.34 -6.76 11.14
CA ILE A 155 8.02 -7.31 9.83
C ILE A 155 8.18 -6.19 8.79
N LEU A 156 9.16 -6.33 7.92
CA LEU A 156 9.44 -5.38 6.86
C LEU A 156 8.83 -5.87 5.54
N VAL A 157 7.95 -5.06 4.96
CA VAL A 157 7.29 -5.31 3.67
C VAL A 157 7.85 -4.36 2.62
N ILE A 158 8.69 -4.89 1.75
CA ILE A 158 9.38 -4.16 0.67
C ILE A 158 8.99 -4.74 -0.68
N GLY A 159 9.38 -4.10 -1.79
CA GLY A 159 9.11 -4.66 -3.11
C GLY A 159 10.00 -4.10 -4.21
N ALA A 160 9.89 -4.71 -5.39
CA ALA A 160 10.61 -4.29 -6.60
C ALA A 160 10.20 -2.89 -7.04
N GLY A 161 8.96 -2.46 -6.74
CA GLY A 161 8.47 -1.11 -7.03
C GLY A 161 6.99 -0.98 -6.77
N GLU A 162 6.34 -0.09 -7.53
CA GLU A 162 4.88 0.03 -7.53
C GLU A 162 4.20 -1.25 -8.05
N ARG A 163 2.90 -1.39 -7.76
CA ARG A 163 2.03 -2.48 -8.24
C ARG A 163 2.48 -3.90 -7.85
N CYS A 164 3.43 -4.02 -6.93
CA CYS A 164 3.90 -5.31 -6.41
C CYS A 164 3.00 -5.90 -5.30
N CYS A 165 1.77 -5.44 -5.08
CA CYS A 165 0.85 -5.92 -4.01
C CYS A 165 1.31 -5.73 -2.54
N LYS A 166 2.29 -4.86 -2.26
CA LYS A 166 2.75 -4.57 -0.89
C LYS A 166 1.60 -4.22 0.07
N PHE A 167 0.72 -3.32 -0.36
CA PHE A 167 -0.34 -2.83 0.52
C PHE A 167 -1.41 -3.90 0.77
N ASP A 168 -1.77 -4.70 -0.23
CA ASP A 168 -2.63 -5.88 -0.07
C ASP A 168 -2.05 -6.87 0.96
N VAL A 169 -0.75 -7.16 0.84
CA VAL A 169 -0.03 -8.01 1.80
C VAL A 169 -0.09 -7.40 3.19
N GLN A 170 0.17 -6.11 3.36
CA GLN A 170 0.07 -5.43 4.65
C GLN A 170 -1.32 -5.52 5.28
N LEU A 171 -2.38 -5.38 4.48
CA LEU A 171 -3.77 -5.51 4.96
C LEU A 171 -4.09 -6.95 5.37
N GLU A 172 -3.63 -7.95 4.62
CA GLU A 172 -3.87 -9.34 4.99
C GLU A 172 -3.09 -9.76 6.23
N LEU A 173 -1.83 -9.34 6.36
CA LEU A 173 -1.03 -9.53 7.58
C LEU A 173 -1.75 -8.96 8.80
N ARG A 174 -2.22 -7.70 8.69
CA ARG A 174 -2.98 -7.03 9.73
C ARG A 174 -4.22 -7.83 10.13
N ARG A 175 -5.02 -8.27 9.15
CA ARG A 175 -6.24 -9.04 9.37
C ARG A 175 -5.94 -10.32 10.13
N GLU A 176 -4.93 -11.06 9.71
CA GLU A 176 -4.60 -12.38 10.25
C GLU A 176 -3.94 -12.31 11.64
N LEU A 177 -3.10 -11.31 11.89
CA LEU A 177 -2.49 -11.10 13.20
C LEU A 177 -3.53 -10.61 14.23
N HIS A 178 -4.46 -9.72 13.84
CA HIS A 178 -5.58 -9.31 14.70
C HIS A 178 -6.49 -10.47 15.07
N LYS A 179 -6.82 -11.36 14.12
CA LYS A 179 -7.59 -12.59 14.39
C LYS A 179 -6.92 -13.51 15.43
N ARG A 180 -5.60 -13.40 15.58
CA ARG A 180 -4.79 -14.14 16.55
C ARG A 180 -4.55 -13.35 17.85
N ASN A 181 -5.21 -12.21 18.01
CA ASN A 181 -5.11 -11.29 19.16
C ASN A 181 -3.72 -10.67 19.36
N TYR A 182 -2.90 -10.58 18.31
CA TYR A 182 -1.67 -9.79 18.37
C TYR A 182 -2.00 -8.30 18.36
N LYS A 183 -1.32 -7.55 19.20
CA LYS A 183 -1.33 -6.10 19.20
C LYS A 183 -0.30 -5.59 18.20
N ILE A 184 -0.76 -4.82 17.21
CA ILE A 184 0.05 -4.46 16.03
C ILE A 184 0.15 -2.95 15.94
N THR A 185 1.38 -2.45 15.84
CA THR A 185 1.67 -1.12 15.28
C THR A 185 1.99 -1.30 13.80
N GLN A 186 1.43 -0.46 12.94
CA GLN A 186 1.62 -0.59 11.50
C GLN A 186 1.85 0.75 10.83
N ILE A 187 2.87 0.79 9.98
CA ILE A 187 3.21 1.88 9.08
C ILE A 187 2.99 1.38 7.66
N GLY A 188 2.05 2.00 6.94
CA GLY A 188 1.62 1.56 5.62
C GLY A 188 2.38 2.19 4.46
N SER A 189 2.47 1.46 3.35
CA SER A 189 3.13 1.95 2.13
C SER A 189 2.28 2.95 1.31
N LYS A 190 1.11 3.37 1.80
CA LYS A 190 0.16 4.28 1.12
C LYS A 190 -0.15 5.48 2.01
N ASN A 191 -0.39 6.65 1.39
CA ASN A 191 -0.76 7.89 2.08
C ASN A 191 -2.13 7.82 2.77
N TYR A 192 -2.96 6.85 2.42
CA TYR A 192 -4.30 6.69 3.01
C TYR A 192 -4.37 5.52 4.01
N SER A 193 -3.25 5.16 4.62
CA SER A 193 -3.19 4.09 5.61
C SER A 193 -4.14 4.32 6.80
N GLU A 194 -4.34 5.58 7.17
CA GLU A 194 -5.24 5.99 8.25
C GLU A 194 -6.71 5.69 7.93
N PHE A 195 -7.07 5.51 6.66
CA PHE A 195 -8.40 5.05 6.26
C PHE A 195 -8.70 3.65 6.83
N TYR A 196 -7.66 2.86 7.05
CA TYR A 196 -7.70 1.51 7.64
C TYR A 196 -7.25 1.50 9.12
N GLY A 197 -7.09 2.67 9.74
CA GLY A 197 -6.77 2.79 11.16
C GLY A 197 -5.34 2.42 11.52
N PHE A 198 -4.37 2.72 10.65
CA PHE A 198 -2.94 2.62 10.95
C PHE A 198 -2.16 3.75 10.30
N HIS A 199 -0.91 3.95 10.69
CA HIS A 199 -0.10 5.11 10.29
C HIS A 199 0.27 5.06 8.82
N ALA A 200 0.18 6.18 8.10
CA ALA A 200 0.87 6.32 6.82
C ALA A 200 2.39 6.37 7.03
N PHE A 201 3.13 6.14 5.94
CA PHE A 201 4.57 6.35 5.96
C PHE A 201 4.87 7.83 6.22
N PRO A 202 5.76 8.16 7.17
CA PRO A 202 5.89 9.53 7.66
C PRO A 202 6.43 10.49 6.60
N ASP A 203 5.76 11.63 6.45
CA ASP A 203 6.01 12.58 5.37
C ASP A 203 7.42 13.18 5.34
N PHE A 204 8.07 13.31 6.51
CA PHE A 204 9.46 13.81 6.59
C PHE A 204 10.46 12.91 5.84
N MET A 205 10.10 11.66 5.55
CA MET A 205 10.95 10.76 4.76
C MET A 205 11.00 11.17 3.29
N PHE A 206 10.01 11.93 2.81
CA PHE A 206 9.93 12.44 1.44
C PHE A 206 10.35 13.92 1.33
N SER A 207 10.54 14.63 2.44
CA SER A 207 10.84 16.06 2.41
C SER A 207 12.24 16.33 1.85
N TYR A 208 12.36 17.36 1.01
CA TYR A 208 13.63 17.81 0.48
C TYR A 208 14.00 19.14 1.15
N GLY A 209 15.16 19.19 1.79
CA GLY A 209 15.76 20.43 2.30
C GLY A 209 15.43 20.82 3.75
N GLU A 210 14.48 20.16 4.41
CA GLU A 210 14.24 20.36 5.86
C GLU A 210 15.18 19.52 6.71
N ASP A 211 15.31 18.23 6.39
CA ASP A 211 16.17 17.27 7.08
C ASP A 211 17.32 16.80 6.17
N SER A 212 18.51 16.63 6.74
CA SER A 212 19.57 15.88 6.06
C SER A 212 19.17 14.40 5.94
N GLU A 213 19.71 13.68 4.96
CA GLU A 213 19.39 12.25 4.79
C GLU A 213 19.74 11.42 6.04
N SER A 214 20.83 11.78 6.73
CA SER A 214 21.18 11.17 8.02
C SER A 214 20.16 11.48 9.12
N THR A 215 19.59 12.69 9.12
CA THR A 215 18.55 13.09 10.07
C THR A 215 17.28 12.29 9.85
N LYS A 216 16.89 12.01 8.60
CA LYS A 216 15.72 11.18 8.29
C LYS A 216 15.84 9.78 8.86
N ILE A 217 17.02 9.15 8.74
CA ILE A 217 17.29 7.82 9.31
C ILE A 217 17.09 7.82 10.84
N ILE A 218 17.72 8.78 11.53
CA ILE A 218 17.62 8.91 12.99
C ILE A 218 16.17 9.19 13.40
N ARG A 219 15.53 10.16 12.75
CA ARG A 219 14.15 10.57 13.01
C ARG A 219 13.17 9.42 12.78
N PHE A 220 13.39 8.59 11.77
CA PHE A 220 12.59 7.39 11.54
C PHE A 220 12.77 6.36 12.66
N ASN A 221 13.99 6.09 13.11
CA ASN A 221 14.23 5.20 14.26
C ASN A 221 13.49 5.69 15.52
N LYS A 222 13.63 6.99 15.85
CA LYS A 222 12.96 7.60 17.02
C LYS A 222 11.44 7.61 16.87
N TYR A 223 10.91 7.83 15.66
CA TYR A 223 9.49 7.72 15.35
C TYR A 223 8.95 6.31 15.64
N ILE A 224 9.65 5.25 15.22
CA ILE A 224 9.25 3.87 15.50
C ILE A 224 9.32 3.57 17.01
N LEU A 225 10.35 4.05 17.71
CA LEU A 225 10.47 3.88 19.17
C LEU A 225 9.35 4.60 19.94
N GLN A 226 8.93 5.78 19.46
CA GLN A 226 7.81 6.51 20.02
C GLN A 226 6.51 5.70 19.85
N LEU A 227 6.23 5.21 18.65
CA LEU A 227 5.09 4.34 18.40
C LEU A 227 5.13 3.10 19.28
N TYR A 228 6.29 2.46 19.44
CA TYR A 228 6.44 1.33 20.35
C TYR A 228 6.06 1.70 21.80
N LYS A 229 6.52 2.85 22.32
CA LYS A 229 6.22 3.29 23.69
C LYS A 229 4.75 3.61 23.89
N GLU A 230 4.13 4.29 22.93
CA GLU A 230 2.74 4.74 23.01
C GLU A 230 1.75 3.59 22.78
N GLU A 231 2.04 2.75 21.78
CA GLU A 231 1.15 1.69 21.36
C GLU A 231 1.48 0.34 21.98
N ASN A 232 2.65 0.15 22.62
CA ASN A 232 3.12 -1.10 23.24
C ASN A 232 2.71 -2.35 22.44
N PRO A 233 3.18 -2.52 21.18
CA PRO A 233 2.79 -3.60 20.29
C PRO A 233 3.55 -4.89 20.56
N ASP A 234 2.95 -6.03 20.21
CA ASP A 234 3.61 -7.34 20.15
C ASP A 234 4.47 -7.46 18.88
N VAL A 235 4.09 -6.75 17.81
CA VAL A 235 4.75 -6.79 16.50
C VAL A 235 4.55 -5.48 15.74
N ILE A 236 5.58 -5.04 15.01
CA ILE A 236 5.53 -3.83 14.18
C ILE A 236 5.59 -4.24 12.71
N ILE A 237 4.66 -3.74 11.89
CA ILE A 237 4.66 -3.94 10.43
C ILE A 237 5.06 -2.64 9.74
N ILE A 238 6.10 -2.67 8.91
CA ILE A 238 6.58 -1.50 8.17
C ILE A 238 6.51 -1.80 6.67
N GLY A 239 5.63 -1.09 5.97
CA GLY A 239 5.56 -1.13 4.50
C GLY A 239 6.33 0.03 3.90
N VAL A 240 7.40 -0.26 3.18
CA VAL A 240 8.24 0.78 2.55
C VAL A 240 7.63 1.19 1.21
N PRO A 241 7.28 2.47 0.99
CA PRO A 241 6.83 2.98 -0.29
C PRO A 241 7.90 2.88 -1.39
N GLY A 242 7.49 2.92 -2.65
CA GLY A 242 8.41 2.82 -3.79
C GLY A 242 8.98 1.40 -3.97
N GLY A 243 10.19 1.29 -4.52
CA GLY A 243 10.89 0.01 -4.62
C GLY A 243 12.22 -0.01 -3.89
N ALA A 244 12.80 -1.20 -3.74
CA ALA A 244 14.03 -1.40 -2.98
C ALA A 244 15.31 -1.16 -3.82
N PHE A 245 15.19 -1.08 -5.14
CA PHE A 245 16.31 -0.92 -6.09
C PHE A 245 15.83 -0.35 -7.44
N PRO A 246 16.72 0.28 -8.23
CA PRO A 246 16.40 0.70 -9.59
C PRO A 246 16.10 -0.49 -10.51
N TYR A 247 15.23 -0.30 -11.51
CA TYR A 247 15.07 -1.29 -12.57
C TYR A 247 16.25 -1.24 -13.54
N ASP A 248 16.67 -0.03 -13.92
CA ASP A 248 17.82 0.27 -14.76
C ASP A 248 18.17 1.78 -14.68
N ASP A 249 19.10 2.24 -15.52
CA ASP A 249 19.56 3.63 -15.60
C ASP A 249 18.49 4.63 -16.07
N PHE A 250 17.42 4.13 -16.70
CA PHE A 250 16.31 4.92 -17.21
C PHE A 250 15.16 4.97 -16.20
N PHE A 251 14.77 3.81 -15.66
CA PHE A 251 13.75 3.65 -14.62
C PHE A 251 14.41 3.46 -13.25
N HIS A 252 14.86 4.59 -12.72
CA HIS A 252 15.61 4.67 -11.47
C HIS A 252 14.84 4.21 -10.23
N ASN A 253 13.51 4.25 -10.22
CA ASN A 253 12.68 3.80 -9.08
C ASN A 253 13.14 4.45 -7.74
N GLU A 254 13.44 5.75 -7.79
CA GLU A 254 14.06 6.53 -6.71
C GLU A 254 15.30 5.88 -6.08
N PHE A 255 16.02 5.05 -6.84
CA PHE A 255 17.24 4.34 -6.47
C PHE A 255 17.13 3.44 -5.22
N GLY A 256 15.90 3.15 -4.79
CA GLY A 256 15.64 2.48 -3.53
C GLY A 256 15.98 3.30 -2.28
N ILE A 257 15.97 4.63 -2.39
CA ILE A 257 16.46 5.52 -1.33
C ILE A 257 15.68 5.40 -0.02
N LEU A 258 14.36 5.25 -0.08
CA LEU A 258 13.53 5.05 1.11
C LEU A 258 13.85 3.74 1.81
N ASN A 259 14.04 2.66 1.04
CA ASN A 259 14.45 1.37 1.60
C ASN A 259 15.82 1.46 2.25
N TYR A 260 16.76 2.21 1.65
CA TYR A 260 18.06 2.48 2.24
C TYR A 260 17.96 3.22 3.57
N TYR A 261 17.10 4.24 3.68
CA TYR A 261 16.90 4.92 4.97
C TYR A 261 16.32 4.00 6.04
N VAL A 262 15.31 3.21 5.68
CA VAL A 262 14.68 2.26 6.59
C VAL A 262 15.66 1.18 7.04
N SER A 263 16.48 0.63 6.13
CA SER A 263 17.46 -0.42 6.46
C SER A 263 18.52 0.02 7.47
N HIS A 264 18.77 1.33 7.57
CA HIS A 264 19.72 1.90 8.54
C HIS A 264 19.03 2.43 9.81
N ALA A 265 17.71 2.53 9.80
CA ALA A 265 16.93 3.02 10.93
C ALA A 265 16.38 1.90 11.81
N VAL A 266 16.12 0.72 11.24
CA VAL A 266 15.57 -0.43 11.97
C VAL A 266 16.20 -1.73 11.50
N MET A 267 16.29 -2.69 12.42
CA MET A 267 16.67 -4.07 12.10
C MET A 267 15.39 -4.90 11.97
N ALA A 268 15.14 -5.46 10.80
CA ALA A 268 13.96 -6.30 10.55
C ALA A 268 14.21 -7.74 11.02
N ASP A 269 13.20 -8.35 11.64
CA ASP A 269 13.23 -9.76 12.06
C ASP A 269 12.51 -10.67 11.05
N TYR A 270 11.71 -10.10 10.16
CA TYR A 270 11.02 -10.83 9.11
C TYR A 270 10.87 -9.98 7.85
N ILE A 271 11.35 -10.44 6.71
CA ILE A 271 11.37 -9.66 5.47
C ILE A 271 10.49 -10.31 4.41
N ILE A 272 9.50 -9.54 3.96
CA ILE A 272 8.61 -9.90 2.86
C ILE A 272 8.95 -9.04 1.65
N PHE A 273 9.47 -9.69 0.61
CA PHE A 273 9.73 -9.07 -0.67
C PHE A 273 8.55 -9.25 -1.62
N ASN A 274 8.15 -8.17 -2.28
CA ASN A 274 7.01 -8.12 -3.18
C ASN A 274 7.48 -7.84 -4.60
N SER A 275 7.18 -8.72 -5.53
CA SER A 275 7.68 -8.70 -6.90
C SER A 275 6.57 -8.48 -7.93
N LEU A 276 6.95 -7.90 -9.07
CA LEU A 276 6.21 -8.07 -10.32
C LEU A 276 6.38 -9.51 -10.83
N TYR A 277 5.46 -9.97 -11.66
CA TYR A 277 5.66 -11.17 -12.45
C TYR A 277 6.73 -10.93 -13.53
N VAL A 278 7.63 -11.91 -13.68
CA VAL A 278 8.68 -11.96 -14.69
C VAL A 278 8.76 -13.38 -15.23
N ASP A 279 8.97 -13.56 -16.54
CA ASP A 279 8.94 -14.91 -17.16
C ASP A 279 9.95 -15.89 -16.58
N ASN A 280 11.13 -15.43 -16.18
CA ASN A 280 12.13 -16.23 -15.47
C ASN A 280 12.16 -15.88 -13.97
N MET A 281 11.07 -16.18 -13.26
CA MET A 281 10.96 -15.88 -11.82
C MET A 281 12.12 -16.48 -11.02
N GLN A 282 12.50 -17.75 -11.24
CA GLN A 282 13.52 -18.39 -10.40
C GLN A 282 14.89 -17.70 -10.54
N GLY A 283 15.33 -17.41 -11.77
CA GLY A 283 16.59 -16.69 -11.99
C GLY A 283 16.53 -15.26 -11.42
N TYR A 284 15.45 -14.55 -11.71
CA TYR A 284 15.23 -13.19 -11.21
C TYR A 284 15.26 -13.13 -9.68
N LEU A 285 14.59 -14.05 -8.99
CA LEU A 285 14.54 -14.06 -7.53
C LEU A 285 15.90 -14.38 -6.91
N ASN A 286 16.69 -15.27 -7.51
CA ASN A 286 18.04 -15.54 -7.04
C ASN A 286 18.89 -14.26 -7.07
N ASP A 287 18.85 -13.52 -8.18
CA ASP A 287 19.62 -12.29 -8.33
C ASP A 287 19.17 -11.20 -7.37
N VAL A 288 17.85 -11.00 -7.25
CA VAL A 288 17.28 -9.96 -6.39
C VAL A 288 17.48 -10.26 -4.92
N ILE A 289 17.30 -11.50 -4.47
CA ILE A 289 17.53 -11.87 -3.07
C ILE A 289 19.00 -11.66 -2.71
N ASN A 290 19.93 -12.07 -3.59
CA ASN A 290 21.35 -11.82 -3.40
C ASN A 290 21.67 -10.32 -3.34
N GLN A 291 21.02 -9.50 -4.17
CA GLN A 291 21.20 -8.04 -4.15
C GLN A 291 20.68 -7.43 -2.85
N LEU A 292 19.52 -7.86 -2.37
CA LEU A 292 18.93 -7.40 -1.11
C LEU A 292 19.83 -7.76 0.08
N TYR A 293 20.35 -8.98 0.12
CA TYR A 293 21.31 -9.40 1.13
C TYR A 293 22.60 -8.56 1.07
N ASN A 294 23.24 -8.47 -0.10
CA ASN A 294 24.52 -7.76 -0.23
C ASN A 294 24.42 -6.25 0.05
N LYS A 295 23.27 -5.63 -0.21
CA LYS A 295 23.10 -4.18 -0.06
C LYS A 295 22.55 -3.77 1.30
N TYR A 296 21.70 -4.59 1.89
CA TYR A 296 20.93 -4.23 3.09
C TYR A 296 21.01 -5.26 4.21
N ASP A 297 21.73 -6.37 4.03
CA ASP A 297 21.77 -7.52 4.94
C ASP A 297 20.38 -8.14 5.15
N TYR A 298 19.55 -8.10 4.11
CA TYR A 298 18.19 -8.62 4.15
C TYR A 298 18.16 -10.11 3.82
N GLU A 299 17.92 -10.93 4.83
CA GLU A 299 17.52 -12.33 4.65
C GLU A 299 16.02 -12.39 4.31
N VAL A 300 15.69 -12.56 3.03
CA VAL A 300 14.30 -12.55 2.57
C VAL A 300 13.58 -13.84 2.98
N ASP A 301 12.63 -13.73 3.91
CA ASP A 301 11.82 -14.85 4.37
C ASP A 301 10.76 -15.29 3.37
N GLN A 302 10.11 -14.33 2.70
CA GLN A 302 9.01 -14.61 1.79
C GLN A 302 9.02 -13.72 0.57
N VAL A 303 8.56 -14.28 -0.54
CA VAL A 303 8.35 -13.56 -1.79
C VAL A 303 6.89 -13.64 -2.19
N TYR A 304 6.25 -12.48 -2.37
CA TYR A 304 4.96 -12.37 -3.03
C TYR A 304 5.13 -11.94 -4.48
N VAL A 305 4.35 -12.54 -5.39
CA VAL A 305 4.30 -12.18 -6.81
C VAL A 305 2.93 -11.58 -7.09
N SER A 306 2.97 -10.34 -7.58
CA SER A 306 1.77 -9.61 -7.98
C SER A 306 1.25 -10.04 -9.34
N ASN A 307 0.02 -9.65 -9.62
CA ASN A 307 -0.66 -9.84 -10.89
C ASN A 307 -0.28 -8.78 -11.93
N PHE A 308 0.91 -8.20 -11.83
CA PHE A 308 1.40 -7.20 -12.76
C PHE A 308 2.79 -7.58 -13.24
N ALA A 309 3.01 -7.43 -14.54
CA ALA A 309 4.31 -7.56 -15.18
C ALA A 309 4.71 -6.20 -15.77
N LEU A 310 6.00 -5.89 -15.77
CA LEU A 310 6.48 -4.66 -16.42
C LEU A 310 6.50 -4.87 -17.94
N ASN A 311 5.80 -4.01 -18.68
CA ASN A 311 5.88 -3.95 -20.13
C ASN A 311 7.08 -3.10 -20.55
N TYR A 312 8.26 -3.71 -20.45
CA TYR A 312 9.52 -3.00 -20.64
C TYR A 312 9.67 -2.34 -22.03
N PRO A 313 9.27 -2.99 -23.16
CA PRO A 313 9.32 -2.35 -24.47
C PRO A 313 8.45 -1.09 -24.58
N VAL A 314 7.20 -1.16 -24.12
CA VAL A 314 6.29 0.01 -24.11
C VAL A 314 6.81 1.06 -23.16
N SER A 315 7.29 0.65 -21.98
CA SER A 315 7.81 1.60 -21.00
C SER A 315 8.95 2.44 -21.58
N LYS A 316 9.92 1.80 -22.23
CA LYS A 316 11.04 2.51 -22.87
C LYS A 316 10.61 3.43 -24.00
N SER A 317 9.61 3.03 -24.79
CA SER A 317 9.04 3.85 -25.86
C SER A 317 8.39 5.12 -25.29
N ASP A 318 7.54 4.94 -24.30
CA ASP A 318 6.69 6.00 -23.76
C ASP A 318 7.38 6.85 -22.69
N LYS A 319 8.57 6.38 -22.22
CA LYS A 319 9.35 6.97 -21.13
C LYS A 319 8.62 6.99 -19.79
N GLU A 320 7.69 6.07 -19.61
CA GLU A 320 6.85 5.92 -18.42
C GLU A 320 6.65 4.43 -18.13
N LEU A 321 6.59 4.03 -16.85
CA LEU A 321 6.40 2.63 -16.51
C LEU A 321 4.99 2.16 -16.93
N SER A 322 4.96 1.18 -17.83
CA SER A 322 3.75 0.54 -18.33
C SER A 322 3.66 -0.90 -17.85
N TYR A 323 2.46 -1.36 -17.50
CA TYR A 323 2.25 -2.66 -16.87
C TYR A 323 1.24 -3.49 -17.65
N ILE A 324 1.46 -4.81 -17.63
CA ILE A 324 0.49 -5.81 -18.10
C ILE A 324 -0.15 -6.44 -16.87
N THR A 325 -1.47 -6.53 -16.85
CA THR A 325 -2.19 -7.29 -15.84
C THR A 325 -2.18 -8.77 -16.18
N CYS A 326 -1.76 -9.60 -15.24
CA CYS A 326 -1.73 -11.05 -15.33
C CYS A 326 -2.92 -11.65 -14.55
N ASN A 327 -3.53 -12.69 -15.12
CA ASN A 327 -4.54 -13.47 -14.40
C ASN A 327 -3.89 -14.24 -13.23
N THR A 328 -4.58 -14.34 -12.09
CA THR A 328 -4.07 -15.05 -10.90
C THR A 328 -3.70 -16.50 -11.20
N GLN A 329 -4.52 -17.20 -11.98
CA GLN A 329 -4.24 -18.59 -12.36
C GLN A 329 -2.97 -18.69 -13.21
N PHE A 330 -2.76 -17.74 -14.13
CA PHE A 330 -1.53 -17.68 -14.92
C PHE A 330 -0.31 -17.47 -14.04
N VAL A 331 -0.37 -16.56 -13.06
CA VAL A 331 0.74 -16.32 -12.11
C VAL A 331 1.03 -17.61 -11.35
N ILE A 332 0.01 -18.26 -10.77
CA ILE A 332 0.18 -19.52 -10.01
C ILE A 332 0.85 -20.60 -10.86
N GLU A 333 0.41 -20.79 -12.10
CA GLU A 333 0.98 -21.81 -13.00
C GLU A 333 2.43 -21.51 -13.37
N LYS A 334 2.77 -20.24 -13.58
CA LYS A 334 4.12 -19.83 -13.98
C LYS A 334 5.09 -19.74 -12.80
N THR A 335 4.58 -19.62 -11.59
CA THR A 335 5.40 -19.62 -10.37
C THR A 335 5.34 -20.95 -9.62
N ASP A 336 4.69 -21.97 -10.18
CA ASP A 336 4.69 -23.31 -9.60
C ASP A 336 6.13 -23.85 -9.47
N GLY A 337 6.39 -24.54 -8.36
CA GLY A 337 7.74 -25.00 -8.00
C GLY A 337 8.69 -23.91 -7.50
N THR A 338 8.32 -22.62 -7.53
CA THR A 338 9.10 -21.56 -6.86
C THR A 338 8.63 -21.37 -5.41
N SER A 339 9.52 -20.87 -4.54
CA SER A 339 9.19 -20.54 -3.14
C SER A 339 8.44 -19.19 -3.01
N THR A 340 7.39 -18.99 -3.80
CA THR A 340 6.63 -17.73 -3.87
C THR A 340 5.17 -17.88 -3.43
N PHE A 341 4.53 -16.76 -3.15
CA PHE A 341 3.13 -16.64 -2.79
C PHE A 341 2.41 -15.63 -3.68
N THR A 342 1.09 -15.73 -3.80
CA THR A 342 0.23 -14.67 -4.36
C THR A 342 -0.85 -14.32 -3.36
N ILE A 343 -1.25 -13.04 -3.31
CA ILE A 343 -2.28 -12.55 -2.37
C ILE A 343 -3.71 -12.92 -2.82
N PHE A 344 -3.88 -13.24 -4.10
CA PHE A 344 -5.20 -13.55 -4.68
C PHE A 344 -5.54 -15.04 -4.70
N ASP A 345 -4.70 -15.90 -4.10
CA ASP A 345 -5.03 -17.29 -3.80
C ASP A 345 -5.07 -17.53 -2.28
N ASN A 346 -6.14 -18.19 -1.82
CA ASN A 346 -6.33 -18.44 -0.39
C ASN A 346 -5.34 -19.48 0.14
N LYS A 347 -4.95 -20.47 -0.68
CA LYS A 347 -4.03 -21.52 -0.25
C LYS A 347 -2.62 -20.96 -0.04
N THR A 348 -2.12 -20.12 -0.95
CA THR A 348 -0.83 -19.42 -0.79
C THR A 348 -0.85 -18.48 0.41
N LYS A 349 -1.92 -17.70 0.60
CA LYS A 349 -2.07 -16.81 1.77
C LYS A 349 -1.97 -17.57 3.08
N GLU A 350 -2.75 -18.63 3.26
CA GLU A 350 -2.71 -19.42 4.49
C GLU A 350 -1.33 -20.02 4.77
N LYS A 351 -0.65 -20.50 3.72
CA LYS A 351 0.71 -21.06 3.83
C LYS A 351 1.73 -19.99 4.25
N SER A 352 1.65 -18.80 3.67
CA SER A 352 2.50 -17.66 4.03
C SER A 352 2.30 -17.24 5.48
N ILE A 353 1.05 -17.07 5.92
CA ILE A 353 0.74 -16.63 7.29
C ILE A 353 1.20 -17.67 8.32
N LYS A 354 1.02 -18.96 8.03
CA LYS A 354 1.53 -20.04 8.89
C LYS A 354 3.05 -19.97 9.03
N LYS A 355 3.78 -19.76 7.91
CA LYS A 355 5.24 -19.61 7.92
C LYS A 355 5.69 -18.40 8.74
N LEU A 356 5.03 -17.26 8.57
CA LEU A 356 5.34 -16.04 9.32
C LEU A 356 5.15 -16.23 10.83
N VAL A 357 4.01 -16.80 11.24
CA VAL A 357 3.71 -17.01 12.66
C VAL A 357 4.69 -17.99 13.29
N SER A 358 5.06 -19.08 12.59
CA SER A 358 6.04 -20.03 13.12
C SER A 358 7.41 -19.39 13.32
N THR A 359 7.89 -18.59 12.37
CA THR A 359 9.19 -17.93 12.47
C THR A 359 9.22 -16.91 13.62
N LEU A 360 8.17 -16.09 13.77
CA LEU A 360 8.12 -15.12 14.88
C LEU A 360 8.04 -15.80 16.26
N GLN A 361 7.38 -16.94 16.36
CA GLN A 361 7.32 -17.73 17.60
C GLN A 361 8.67 -18.36 17.96
N GLU A 362 9.47 -18.76 16.98
CA GLU A 362 10.83 -19.27 17.20
C GLU A 362 11.73 -18.20 17.84
N TYR A 363 11.67 -16.94 17.37
CA TYR A 363 12.43 -15.84 17.97
C TYR A 363 11.99 -15.53 19.41
N ALA A 364 10.68 -15.60 19.69
CA ALA A 364 10.16 -15.40 21.05
C ALA A 364 10.69 -16.47 22.03
N ASN A 365 10.83 -17.72 21.57
CA ASN A 365 11.33 -18.82 22.40
C ASN A 365 12.85 -18.77 22.62
N ILE A 366 13.62 -18.23 21.67
CA ILE A 366 15.08 -18.04 21.83
C ILE A 366 15.38 -16.96 22.88
N SER A 367 14.47 -16.01 23.10
CA SER A 367 14.61 -14.91 24.07
C SER A 367 14.46 -15.34 25.54
N VAL A 368 14.18 -16.62 25.82
CA VAL A 368 13.90 -17.17 27.17
C VAL A 368 15.04 -18.08 27.68
N LEU A 369 16.15 -18.18 26.95
CA LEU A 369 17.39 -18.88 27.35
C LEU A 369 18.52 -17.89 27.61
#